data_AF-A0A9W9RB37-F1
#
_entry.id   AF-A0A9W9RB37-F1
#
_cell.length_a   1.000
_cell.length_b   1.000
_cell.length_c   1.000
_cell.angle_alpha   90.00
_cell.angle_beta   90.00
_cell.angle_gamma   90.00
#
_symmetry.space_group_name_H-M   'P 1'
#
loop_
_entity.id
_entity.type
_entity.pdbx_description
1 polymer ?
#
loop_
_entity_poly.entity_id
_entity_poly.type
_entity_poly.pdbx_seq_one_letter_code
_entity_poly.pdbx_strand_id
1 'polypeptide(L)'
;MAFKLLSLCYDDNRPIDIDQYEYQLATSPSLSSILVPVSQIDYVTNFNAKAAIQLANGLAPNLSRVHIVEESTSARFDPSEAEDPEWRGFFQNRKDGHRLHGGNLQSLSLSSVGVEYFKAWQEQNAFSTLRVLQLWDVSESVLIAAASCHIPLLKSLTLSFPGWDAYDEAASAFVSSLRPLEAIRLSSGRKERTFQAAIKHHGKSLTMLSLLPRESDLYEVIPSFTNWITQIRLKCTNIRSLQLSVHRRTLKQEVSLFRTIGEISHLTNLSLRLICDNDIEEQESLLNALDYPTSSPELSRTMLQLSALHSSLLAQAIFFTIAQESLLQRLTLDIRCTLYPKRVAGFLNWSCCRWRCLRASENRIIVRELDKDEECKD
;
A
#
# COMPACT_ATOMS: atom_id res chain seq x y z
N MET A 1 -1.56 15.96 9.14
CA MET A 1 -0.96 17.31 9.15
C MET A 1 0.47 17.14 8.67
N ALA A 2 0.85 17.84 7.60
CA ALA A 2 2.18 17.71 7.02
C ALA A 2 3.22 18.45 7.89
N PHE A 3 4.39 17.86 8.06
CA PHE A 3 5.54 18.41 8.75
C PHE A 3 6.45 19.07 7.71
N LYS A 4 6.44 20.39 7.67
CA LYS A 4 7.25 21.20 6.76
C LYS A 4 7.83 22.37 7.55
N LEU A 5 9.15 22.39 7.67
CA LEU A 5 9.93 23.49 8.24
C LEU A 5 10.24 24.43 7.08
N LEU A 6 9.58 25.58 7.06
CA LEU A 6 9.65 26.52 5.95
C LEU A 6 11.03 27.16 5.85
N SER A 7 11.72 27.33 6.98
CA SER A 7 13.10 27.84 6.98
C SER A 7 14.11 26.85 6.40
N LEU A 8 13.72 25.61 6.08
CA LEU A 8 14.56 24.62 5.40
C LEU A 8 14.28 24.49 3.89
N CYS A 9 13.52 25.41 3.33
CA CYS A 9 13.23 25.51 1.90
C CYS A 9 13.86 26.81 1.34
N TYR A 10 14.68 26.70 0.30
CA TYR A 10 15.40 27.85 -0.27
C TYR A 10 15.32 27.88 -1.80
N ASP A 11 15.17 29.08 -2.37
CA ASP A 11 15.13 29.31 -3.83
C ASP A 11 16.52 29.59 -4.43
N ASP A 12 17.47 30.10 -3.62
CA ASP A 12 18.71 30.76 -4.13
C ASP A 12 20.03 30.11 -3.67
N ASN A 13 20.05 28.82 -3.28
CA ASN A 13 21.26 28.14 -2.77
C ASN A 13 21.96 28.87 -1.60
N ARG A 14 21.27 29.77 -0.89
CA ARG A 14 21.78 30.46 0.29
C ARG A 14 21.21 29.78 1.53
N PRO A 15 21.98 28.89 2.17
CA PRO A 15 21.48 28.16 3.31
C PRO A 15 21.36 29.13 4.51
N ILE A 16 20.19 29.19 5.12
CA ILE A 16 19.89 30.03 6.30
C ILE A 16 19.89 29.13 7.54
N ASP A 17 20.00 29.72 8.73
CA ASP A 17 19.72 29.00 9.97
C ASP A 17 18.21 28.71 10.06
N ILE A 18 17.86 27.56 10.65
CA ILE A 18 16.47 27.24 10.95
C ILE A 18 15.88 28.30 11.88
N ASP A 19 14.61 28.64 11.68
CA ASP A 19 13.87 29.46 12.63
C ASP A 19 13.84 28.78 14.01
N GLN A 20 14.03 29.57 15.08
CA GLN A 20 14.16 29.03 16.42
C GLN A 20 12.87 28.35 16.90
N TYR A 21 11.70 28.87 16.54
CA TYR A 21 10.41 28.27 16.88
C TYR A 21 10.19 26.98 16.10
N GLU A 22 10.53 26.95 14.81
CA GLU A 22 10.50 25.73 14.01
C GLU A 22 11.41 24.63 14.57
N TYR A 23 12.63 24.98 15.00
CA TYR A 23 13.55 24.03 15.64
C TYR A 23 13.01 23.49 16.96
N GLN A 24 12.46 24.36 17.82
CA GLN A 24 11.84 23.94 19.09
C GLN A 24 10.65 23.01 18.87
N LEU A 25 9.84 23.28 17.84
CA LEU A 25 8.72 22.42 17.48
C LEU A 25 9.21 21.06 16.95
N ALA A 26 10.21 21.07 16.06
CA ALA A 26 10.80 19.87 15.46
C ALA A 26 11.48 18.95 16.49
N THR A 27 12.08 19.53 17.53
CA THR A 27 12.78 18.81 18.61
C THR A 27 11.92 18.58 19.86
N SER A 28 10.64 18.96 19.80
CA SER A 28 9.72 18.86 20.94
C SER A 28 9.62 17.41 21.45
N PRO A 29 9.71 17.19 22.78
CA PRO A 29 9.49 15.86 23.35
C PRO A 29 8.04 15.37 23.17
N SER A 30 7.10 16.23 22.80
CA SER A 30 5.72 15.81 22.49
C SER A 30 5.58 15.23 21.08
N LEU A 31 6.59 15.38 20.23
CA LEU A 31 6.55 14.92 18.84
C LEU A 31 6.81 13.41 18.75
N SER A 32 5.76 12.65 18.41
CA SER A 32 5.84 11.17 18.30
C SER A 32 5.78 10.64 16.86
N SER A 33 5.32 11.47 15.92
CA SER A 33 5.14 11.12 14.52
C SER A 33 5.28 12.34 13.63
N ILE A 34 5.92 12.19 12.47
CA ILE A 34 5.97 13.21 11.42
C ILE A 34 5.61 12.62 10.06
N LEU A 35 4.98 13.45 9.22
CA LEU A 35 4.73 13.17 7.81
C LEU A 35 5.43 14.27 7.01
N VAL A 36 6.47 13.93 6.27
CA VAL A 36 7.31 14.88 5.54
C VAL A 36 6.99 14.78 4.05
N PRO A 37 6.27 15.75 3.48
CA PRO A 37 6.09 15.83 2.05
C PRO A 37 7.43 16.23 1.40
N VAL A 38 7.83 15.48 0.39
CA VAL A 38 9.00 15.78 -0.44
C VAL A 38 8.47 16.21 -1.80
N SER A 39 8.64 17.50 -2.08
CA SER A 39 8.31 18.10 -3.37
C SER A 39 9.56 18.11 -4.24
N GLN A 40 9.50 17.48 -5.41
CA GLN A 40 10.48 17.70 -6.48
C GLN A 40 10.06 18.93 -7.29
N ILE A 41 10.27 20.12 -6.72
CA ILE A 41 10.11 21.37 -7.48
C ILE A 41 11.53 21.85 -7.75
N ASP A 42 11.93 21.87 -9.04
CA ASP A 42 13.31 22.14 -9.50
C ASP A 42 13.90 23.46 -9.00
N TYR A 43 13.06 24.40 -8.55
CA TYR A 43 13.47 25.73 -8.14
C TYR A 43 13.64 25.90 -6.61
N VAL A 44 13.28 24.90 -5.80
CA VAL A 44 13.33 25.01 -4.34
C VAL A 44 14.05 23.81 -3.73
N THR A 45 15.24 24.03 -3.18
CA THR A 45 15.91 22.99 -2.40
C THR A 45 15.16 22.77 -1.10
N ASN A 46 14.71 21.54 -0.86
CA ASN A 46 13.96 21.15 0.33
C ASN A 46 14.76 20.18 1.20
N PHE A 47 15.23 20.66 2.35
CA PHE A 47 16.02 19.85 3.27
C PHE A 47 15.22 19.12 4.36
N ASN A 48 13.88 19.20 4.34
CA ASN A 48 13.04 18.58 5.35
C ASN A 48 13.25 17.05 5.45
N ALA A 49 13.54 16.39 4.33
CA ALA A 49 13.86 14.97 4.28
C ALA A 49 15.17 14.64 5.05
N LYS A 50 16.23 15.44 4.84
CA LYS A 50 17.51 15.30 5.55
C LYS A 50 17.38 15.67 7.03
N ALA A 51 16.58 16.68 7.36
CA ALA A 51 16.25 17.03 8.74
C ALA A 51 15.50 15.88 9.46
N ALA A 52 14.57 15.20 8.79
CA ALA A 52 13.83 14.08 9.35
C ALA A 52 14.74 12.94 9.83
N ILE A 53 15.84 12.67 9.12
CA ILE A 53 16.86 11.69 9.53
C ILE A 53 17.48 12.10 10.87
N GLN A 54 17.89 13.36 11.02
CA GLN A 54 18.50 13.84 12.27
C GLN A 54 17.49 13.86 13.44
N LEU A 55 16.22 14.23 13.16
CA LEU A 55 15.13 14.13 14.14
C LEU A 55 14.94 12.70 14.62
N ALA A 56 14.86 11.75 13.69
CA ALA A 56 14.70 10.33 13.98
C ALA A 56 15.91 9.70 14.66
N ASN A 57 17.11 10.29 14.51
CA ASN A 57 18.31 9.83 15.20
C ASN A 57 18.44 10.40 16.63
N GLY A 58 17.45 11.13 17.14
CA GLY A 58 17.36 11.45 18.56
C GLY A 58 17.35 12.95 18.89
N LEU A 59 17.34 13.83 17.88
CA LEU A 59 17.01 15.25 18.14
C LEU A 59 15.56 15.41 18.62
N ALA A 60 14.66 14.54 18.18
CA ALA A 60 13.30 14.44 18.71
C ALA A 60 13.18 13.15 19.54
N PRO A 61 13.30 13.22 20.89
CA PRO A 61 13.56 12.04 21.72
C PRO A 61 12.42 11.02 21.72
N ASN A 62 11.17 11.46 21.49
CA ASN A 62 9.99 10.60 21.46
C ASN A 62 9.50 10.29 20.05
N LEU A 63 10.24 10.71 19.01
CA LEU A 63 9.86 10.45 17.63
C LEU A 63 10.01 8.96 17.32
N SER A 64 8.88 8.31 17.03
CA SER A 64 8.83 6.86 16.78
C SER A 64 8.36 6.51 15.38
N ARG A 65 7.78 7.47 14.64
CA ARG A 65 7.18 7.25 13.32
C ARG A 65 7.56 8.36 12.36
N VAL A 66 8.09 7.98 11.20
CA VAL A 66 8.42 8.90 10.11
C VAL A 66 7.78 8.40 8.82
N HIS A 67 7.05 9.28 8.16
CA HIS A 67 6.47 9.03 6.84
C HIS A 67 7.01 10.07 5.87
N ILE A 68 7.84 9.63 4.92
CA ILE A 68 8.32 10.46 3.81
C ILE A 68 7.42 10.16 2.61
N VAL A 69 6.72 11.18 2.12
CA VAL A 69 5.71 11.05 1.06
C VAL A 69 6.12 11.95 -0.10
N GLU A 70 6.13 11.42 -1.32
CA GLU A 70 6.33 12.23 -2.52
C GLU A 70 5.07 13.05 -2.78
N GLU A 71 5.21 14.36 -2.89
CA GLU A 71 4.11 15.24 -3.28
C GLU A 71 3.97 15.17 -4.81
N SER A 72 2.87 14.59 -5.29
CA SER A 72 2.61 14.40 -6.72
C SER A 72 2.37 15.75 -7.41
N THR A 73 3.44 16.44 -7.78
CA THR A 73 3.37 17.59 -8.67
C THR A 73 3.12 17.07 -10.08
N SER A 74 2.11 17.61 -10.77
CA SER A 74 1.66 17.18 -12.10
C SER A 74 2.66 17.41 -13.23
N ALA A 75 3.87 17.86 -12.91
CA ALA A 75 4.93 18.14 -13.85
C ALA A 75 6.20 17.44 -13.37
N ARG A 76 6.33 16.15 -13.73
CA ARG A 76 7.62 15.45 -13.69
C ARG A 76 8.47 16.00 -14.82
N PHE A 77 9.20 17.08 -14.57
CA PHE A 77 10.30 17.46 -15.44
C PHE A 77 11.48 16.54 -15.14
N ASP A 78 12.19 16.09 -16.18
CA ASP A 78 13.43 15.34 -16.01
C ASP A 78 14.38 16.18 -15.15
N PRO A 79 14.76 15.74 -13.94
CA PRO A 79 15.69 16.49 -13.13
C PRO A 79 17.03 16.52 -13.87
N SER A 80 17.40 17.71 -14.34
CA SER A 80 18.80 18.05 -14.58
C SER A 80 19.57 17.65 -13.32
N GLU A 81 20.67 16.91 -13.45
CA GLU A 81 21.63 16.54 -12.39
C GLU A 81 22.33 17.77 -11.77
N ALA A 82 21.56 18.78 -11.35
CA ALA A 82 22.08 19.85 -10.53
C ALA A 82 22.52 19.23 -9.21
N GLU A 83 23.79 19.40 -8.87
CA GLU A 83 24.32 18.99 -7.57
C GLU A 83 23.51 19.68 -6.47
N ASP A 84 22.66 18.90 -5.81
CA ASP A 84 21.90 19.36 -4.65
C ASP A 84 22.89 19.94 -3.63
N PRO A 85 22.68 21.17 -3.13
CA PRO A 85 23.61 21.77 -2.18
C PRO A 85 23.75 20.90 -0.94
N GLU A 86 24.98 20.84 -0.42
CA GLU A 86 25.29 20.05 0.77
C GLU A 86 24.47 20.54 1.98
N TRP A 87 23.83 19.60 2.69
CA TRP A 87 23.10 19.91 3.91
C TRP A 87 24.07 20.11 5.07
N ARG A 88 24.15 21.33 5.59
CA ARG A 88 25.05 21.71 6.68
C ARG A 88 24.43 21.57 8.08
N GLY A 89 23.23 21.01 8.18
CA GLY A 89 22.49 20.92 9.44
C GLY A 89 21.53 22.09 9.67
N PHE A 90 20.99 22.16 10.89
CA PHE A 90 20.01 23.16 11.29
C PHE A 90 20.60 24.57 11.46
N PHE A 91 21.88 24.68 11.81
CA PHE A 91 22.56 25.96 12.06
C PHE A 91 23.90 26.00 11.29
N GLN A 92 24.06 26.92 10.34
CA GLN A 92 25.20 27.03 9.43
C GLN A 92 26.54 27.19 10.16
N ASN A 93 26.53 27.92 11.28
CA ASN A 93 27.73 28.26 12.03
C ASN A 93 28.00 27.36 13.23
N ARG A 94 27.12 26.39 13.51
CA ARG A 94 27.37 25.39 14.55
C ARG A 94 27.78 24.09 13.90
N LYS A 95 29.01 23.67 14.20
CA LYS A 95 29.35 22.25 14.08
C LYS A 95 28.61 21.55 15.21
N ASP A 96 27.34 21.27 15.01
CA ASP A 96 26.52 20.50 15.95
C ASP A 96 27.03 19.06 15.95
N GLY A 97 28.15 18.86 16.63
CA GLY A 97 28.70 17.55 17.00
C GLY A 97 27.87 16.91 18.11
N HIS A 98 26.55 17.09 18.08
CA HIS A 98 25.66 16.37 18.95
C HIS A 98 25.82 14.90 18.63
N ARG A 99 26.48 14.17 19.54
CA ARG A 99 26.48 12.71 19.53
C ARG A 99 25.04 12.29 19.78
N LEU A 100 24.28 12.16 18.71
CA LEU A 100 22.90 11.72 18.74
C LEU A 100 22.89 10.33 19.38
N HIS A 101 22.14 10.18 20.48
CA HIS A 101 22.20 9.02 21.36
C HIS A 101 21.38 7.81 20.88
N GLY A 102 21.11 7.74 19.57
CA GLY A 102 20.24 6.73 18.97
C GLY A 102 18.78 7.07 19.27
N GLY A 103 18.01 7.39 18.23
CA GLY A 103 16.58 7.57 18.36
C GLY A 103 15.83 6.25 18.56
N ASN A 104 14.53 6.35 18.85
CA ASN A 104 13.64 5.20 19.05
C ASN A 104 12.68 5.03 17.87
N LEU A 105 13.22 5.07 16.65
CA LEU A 105 12.41 4.95 15.44
C LEU A 105 11.85 3.52 15.34
N GLN A 106 10.53 3.41 15.32
CA GLN A 106 9.81 2.13 15.26
C GLN A 106 9.12 1.91 13.92
N SER A 107 8.72 2.99 13.23
CA SER A 107 8.06 2.93 11.92
C SER A 107 8.70 3.91 10.95
N LEU A 108 9.05 3.40 9.77
CA LEU A 108 9.60 4.18 8.68
C LEU A 108 8.82 3.86 7.40
N SER A 109 8.29 4.90 6.77
CA SER A 109 7.65 4.83 5.45
C SER A 109 8.38 5.74 4.50
N LEU A 110 8.84 5.19 3.38
CA LEU A 110 9.59 5.88 2.33
C LEU A 110 8.87 5.67 0.99
N SER A 111 8.65 6.76 0.24
CA SER A 111 8.06 6.70 -1.10
C SER A 111 9.07 7.20 -2.14
N SER A 112 9.23 6.45 -3.23
CA SER A 112 10.04 6.85 -4.41
C SER A 112 11.48 7.27 -4.07
N VAL A 113 12.09 6.63 -3.07
CA VAL A 113 13.41 7.03 -2.58
C VAL A 113 14.55 6.48 -3.43
N GLY A 114 15.60 7.29 -3.62
CA GLY A 114 16.87 6.84 -4.19
C GLY A 114 17.72 6.03 -3.19
N VAL A 115 18.67 5.27 -3.72
CA VAL A 115 19.54 4.37 -2.93
C VAL A 115 20.41 5.11 -1.92
N GLU A 116 20.94 6.28 -2.28
CA GLU A 116 21.78 7.07 -1.37
C GLU A 116 20.97 7.63 -0.20
N TYR A 117 19.73 8.05 -0.44
CA TYR A 117 18.84 8.48 0.63
C TYR A 117 18.47 7.31 1.56
N PHE A 118 18.23 6.12 1.01
CA PHE A 118 17.99 4.92 1.83
C PHE A 118 19.20 4.56 2.70
N LYS A 119 20.43 4.62 2.15
CA LYS A 119 21.67 4.39 2.90
C LYS A 119 21.87 5.41 4.02
N ALA A 120 21.49 6.67 3.81
CA ALA A 120 21.59 7.69 4.85
C ALA A 120 20.78 7.32 6.11
N TRP A 121 19.63 6.65 5.97
CA TRP A 121 18.89 6.09 7.11
C TRP A 121 19.64 4.95 7.80
N GLN A 122 20.29 4.09 7.02
CA GLN A 122 21.08 2.97 7.52
C GLN A 122 22.29 3.45 8.33
N GLU A 123 23.03 4.43 7.82
CA GLU A 123 24.24 4.98 8.45
C GLU A 123 23.97 5.60 9.83
N GLN A 124 22.75 6.09 10.05
CA GLN A 124 22.32 6.69 11.30
C GLN A 124 21.71 5.67 12.29
N ASN A 125 21.94 4.37 12.08
CA ASN A 125 21.43 3.27 12.92
C ASN A 125 19.91 3.22 13.08
N ALA A 126 19.15 3.88 12.18
CA ALA A 126 17.69 3.99 12.28
C ALA A 126 16.97 2.63 12.20
N PHE A 127 17.63 1.61 11.66
CA PHE A 127 17.07 0.26 11.47
C PHE A 127 17.19 -0.65 12.69
N SER A 128 17.97 -0.25 13.71
CA SER A 128 18.22 -1.08 14.90
C SER A 128 16.96 -1.33 15.73
N THR A 129 16.11 -0.31 15.88
CA THR A 129 14.85 -0.36 16.66
C THR A 129 13.61 -0.55 15.78
N LEU A 130 13.77 -0.61 14.46
CA LEU A 130 12.68 -0.54 13.50
C LEU A 130 11.81 -1.81 13.54
N ARG A 131 10.49 -1.61 13.64
CA ARG A 131 9.48 -2.68 13.69
C ARG A 131 8.59 -2.71 12.46
N VAL A 132 8.40 -1.56 11.81
CA VAL A 132 7.58 -1.40 10.62
C VAL A 132 8.40 -0.68 9.55
N LEU A 133 8.53 -1.31 8.39
CA LEU A 133 9.15 -0.71 7.21
C LEU A 133 8.15 -0.73 6.06
N GLN A 134 7.95 0.43 5.45
CA GLN A 134 7.09 0.59 4.27
C GLN A 134 7.92 1.26 3.19
N LEU A 135 8.13 0.55 2.08
CA LEU A 135 8.79 1.06 0.90
C LEU A 135 7.78 1.12 -0.23
N TRP A 136 7.46 2.33 -0.67
CA TRP A 136 6.50 2.59 -1.73
C TRP A 136 7.22 2.98 -3.02
N ASP A 137 6.81 2.38 -4.12
CA ASP A 137 7.34 2.61 -5.47
C ASP A 137 8.88 2.59 -5.50
N VAL A 138 9.43 1.56 -4.86
CA VAL A 138 10.86 1.44 -4.61
C VAL A 138 11.61 0.99 -5.86
N SER A 139 12.81 1.55 -6.08
CA SER A 139 13.71 1.15 -7.17
C SER A 139 14.39 -0.20 -6.88
N GLU A 140 14.89 -0.84 -7.93
CA GLU A 140 15.65 -2.08 -7.84
C GLU A 140 16.90 -1.92 -6.96
N SER A 141 17.63 -0.81 -7.12
CA SER A 141 18.86 -0.53 -6.36
C SER A 141 18.63 -0.41 -4.85
N VAL A 142 17.49 0.15 -4.44
CA VAL A 142 17.11 0.19 -3.03
C VAL A 142 16.76 -1.20 -2.50
N LEU A 143 16.07 -2.05 -3.27
CA LEU A 143 15.77 -3.42 -2.87
C LEU A 143 17.06 -4.24 -2.67
N ILE A 144 18.03 -4.09 -3.57
CA ILE A 144 19.36 -4.73 -3.47
C ILE A 144 20.10 -4.24 -2.21
N ALA A 145 20.11 -2.93 -1.96
CA ALA A 145 20.73 -2.37 -0.75
C ALA A 145 20.03 -2.88 0.52
N ALA A 146 18.70 -2.92 0.52
CA ALA A 146 17.89 -3.37 1.64
C ALA A 146 18.13 -4.85 1.98
N ALA A 147 18.39 -5.71 0.98
CA ALA A 147 18.74 -7.12 1.19
C ALA A 147 20.04 -7.33 2.01
N SER A 148 20.91 -6.32 2.03
CA SER A 148 22.16 -6.35 2.82
C SER A 148 22.01 -5.70 4.19
N CYS A 149 20.83 -5.14 4.51
CA CYS A 149 20.60 -4.41 5.75
C CYS A 149 20.27 -5.34 6.92
N HIS A 150 20.75 -4.99 8.11
CA HIS A 150 20.39 -5.67 9.34
C HIS A 150 19.23 -4.96 10.05
N ILE A 151 18.03 -5.55 10.02
CA ILE A 151 16.81 -4.98 10.64
C ILE A 151 16.22 -5.99 11.64
N PRO A 152 16.84 -6.15 12.83
CA PRO A 152 16.63 -7.33 13.69
C PRO A 152 15.25 -7.40 14.37
N LEU A 153 14.57 -6.26 14.51
CA LEU A 153 13.29 -6.14 15.21
C LEU A 153 12.08 -5.97 14.27
N LEU A 154 12.31 -6.09 12.96
CA LEU A 154 11.25 -5.90 11.97
C LEU A 154 10.16 -6.96 12.13
N LYS A 155 8.91 -6.49 12.22
CA LYS A 155 7.72 -7.33 12.33
C LYS A 155 6.80 -7.20 11.12
N SER A 156 6.77 -6.01 10.52
CA SER A 156 5.86 -5.69 9.41
C SER A 156 6.64 -5.08 8.25
N LEU A 157 6.41 -5.62 7.06
CA LEU A 157 6.97 -5.12 5.81
C LEU A 157 5.85 -4.76 4.83
N THR A 158 5.95 -3.59 4.21
CA THR A 158 5.17 -3.22 3.03
C THR A 158 6.13 -2.89 1.89
N LEU A 159 5.92 -3.53 0.74
CA LEU A 159 6.69 -3.31 -0.48
C LEU A 159 5.75 -2.98 -1.63
N SER A 160 5.98 -1.86 -2.30
CA SER A 160 5.40 -1.53 -3.61
C SER A 160 6.52 -1.34 -4.62
N PHE A 161 6.48 -2.07 -5.75
CA PHE A 161 7.51 -2.01 -6.78
C PHE A 161 6.93 -2.33 -8.17
N PRO A 162 7.56 -1.87 -9.27
CA PRO A 162 7.17 -2.24 -10.64
C PRO A 162 7.09 -3.74 -10.90
N GLY A 163 6.16 -4.18 -11.75
CA GLY A 163 5.94 -5.58 -12.12
C GLY A 163 7.00 -6.18 -13.05
N TRP A 164 8.29 -5.89 -12.85
CA TRP A 164 9.38 -6.41 -13.70
C TRP A 164 10.17 -7.51 -13.00
N ASP A 165 10.68 -8.47 -13.77
CA ASP A 165 11.31 -9.68 -13.23
C ASP A 165 12.55 -9.38 -12.36
N ALA A 166 13.35 -8.37 -12.73
CA ALA A 166 14.51 -7.93 -11.94
C ALA A 166 14.09 -7.39 -10.56
N TYR A 167 12.97 -6.67 -10.49
CA TYR A 167 12.43 -6.18 -9.23
C TYR A 167 11.88 -7.31 -8.36
N ASP A 168 11.17 -8.28 -8.94
CA ASP A 168 10.69 -9.45 -8.22
C ASP A 168 11.85 -10.31 -7.67
N GLU A 169 12.98 -10.39 -8.40
CA GLU A 169 14.20 -11.05 -7.92
C GLU A 169 14.82 -10.30 -6.74
N ALA A 170 15.03 -8.99 -6.87
CA ALA A 170 15.60 -8.16 -5.81
C ALA A 170 14.70 -8.12 -4.56
N ALA A 171 13.38 -8.00 -4.74
CA ALA A 171 12.41 -8.03 -3.65
C ALA A 171 12.38 -9.39 -2.96
N SER A 172 12.46 -10.49 -3.71
CA SER A 172 12.57 -11.85 -3.15
C SER A 172 13.82 -12.03 -2.30
N ALA A 173 14.97 -11.52 -2.76
CA ALA A 173 16.22 -11.55 -2.01
C ALA A 173 16.10 -10.72 -0.71
N PHE A 174 15.50 -9.52 -0.79
CA PHE A 174 15.26 -8.70 0.38
C PHE A 174 14.33 -9.38 1.39
N VAL A 175 13.18 -9.88 0.97
CA VAL A 175 12.24 -10.61 1.85
C VAL A 175 12.94 -11.79 2.53
N SER A 176 13.71 -12.58 1.77
CA SER A 176 14.44 -13.74 2.31
C SER A 176 15.55 -13.39 3.30
N SER A 177 16.12 -12.18 3.23
CA SER A 177 17.18 -11.71 4.15
C SER A 177 16.67 -11.40 5.56
N LEU A 178 15.36 -11.19 5.71
CA LEU A 178 14.75 -10.73 6.95
C LEU A 178 14.47 -11.90 7.91
N ARG A 179 14.32 -11.60 9.20
CA ARG A 179 13.79 -12.56 10.18
C ARG A 179 12.30 -12.87 9.87
N PRO A 180 11.77 -14.00 10.34
CA PRO A 180 10.35 -14.33 10.17
C PRO A 180 9.44 -13.16 10.60
N LEU A 181 8.56 -12.73 9.70
CA LEU A 181 7.74 -11.52 9.84
C LEU A 181 6.32 -11.90 10.27
N GLU A 182 5.65 -10.98 10.96
CA GLU A 182 4.25 -11.14 11.39
C GLU A 182 3.28 -10.62 10.33
N ALA A 183 3.69 -9.62 9.53
CA ALA A 183 2.87 -9.01 8.51
C ALA A 183 3.67 -8.68 7.24
N ILE A 184 3.16 -9.08 6.08
CA ILE A 184 3.73 -8.73 4.77
C ILE A 184 2.64 -8.15 3.87
N ARG A 185 2.94 -7.02 3.22
CA ARG A 185 2.11 -6.44 2.16
C ARG A 185 2.95 -6.28 0.89
N LEU A 186 2.50 -6.87 -0.21
CA LEU A 186 3.16 -6.83 -1.50
C LEU A 186 2.22 -6.19 -2.53
N SER A 187 2.67 -5.08 -3.11
CA SER A 187 2.01 -4.32 -4.16
C SER A 187 2.86 -4.34 -5.43
N SER A 188 2.50 -5.18 -6.39
CA SER A 188 3.17 -5.29 -7.70
C SER A 188 2.36 -6.22 -8.62
N GLY A 189 2.36 -5.96 -9.93
CA GLY A 189 1.76 -6.81 -10.96
C GLY A 189 2.43 -8.19 -11.09
N ARG A 190 3.76 -8.24 -10.98
CA ARG A 190 4.56 -9.49 -10.97
C ARG A 190 5.33 -9.65 -9.68
N LYS A 191 4.94 -10.63 -8.88
CA LYS A 191 5.52 -10.87 -7.55
C LYS A 191 5.60 -12.35 -7.17
N GLU A 192 5.75 -13.25 -8.15
CA GLU A 192 5.74 -14.69 -7.89
C GLU A 192 6.94 -15.10 -7.03
N ARG A 193 8.16 -14.67 -7.36
CA ARG A 193 9.35 -15.03 -6.59
C ARG A 193 9.29 -14.44 -5.18
N THR A 194 8.87 -13.19 -5.06
CA THR A 194 8.67 -12.51 -3.78
C THR A 194 7.61 -13.18 -2.93
N PHE A 195 6.49 -13.61 -3.54
CA PHE A 195 5.46 -14.40 -2.86
C PHE A 195 6.02 -15.75 -2.38
N GLN A 196 6.74 -16.48 -3.23
CA GLN A 196 7.35 -17.75 -2.84
C GLN A 196 8.34 -17.59 -1.67
N ALA A 197 9.17 -16.55 -1.70
CA ALA A 197 10.04 -16.19 -0.58
C ALA A 197 9.24 -15.90 0.70
N ALA A 198 8.20 -15.07 0.59
CA ALA A 198 7.33 -14.69 1.70
C ALA A 198 6.73 -15.92 2.40
N ILE A 199 6.15 -16.83 1.61
CA ILE A 199 5.47 -18.03 2.13
C ILE A 199 6.47 -19.06 2.66
N LYS A 200 7.58 -19.28 1.96
CA LYS A 200 8.60 -20.28 2.36
C LYS A 200 9.30 -19.88 3.66
N HIS A 201 9.65 -18.60 3.80
CA HIS A 201 10.48 -18.12 4.89
C HIS A 201 9.68 -17.60 6.09
N HIS A 202 8.55 -16.92 5.85
CA HIS A 202 7.76 -16.29 6.92
C HIS A 202 6.43 -16.99 7.17
N GLY A 203 6.04 -18.00 6.37
CA GLY A 203 4.72 -18.62 6.43
C GLY A 203 4.22 -18.94 7.83
N LYS A 204 5.05 -19.58 8.67
CA LYS A 204 4.68 -19.97 10.04
C LYS A 204 4.43 -18.79 10.98
N SER A 205 5.11 -17.65 10.80
CA SER A 205 4.96 -16.46 11.65
C SER A 205 3.92 -15.48 11.13
N LEU A 206 3.55 -15.58 9.85
CA LEU A 206 2.63 -14.65 9.22
C LEU A 206 1.23 -14.72 9.82
N THR A 207 0.76 -13.56 10.26
CA THR A 207 -0.60 -13.30 10.73
C THR A 207 -1.39 -12.42 9.76
N MET A 208 -0.69 -11.60 8.96
CA MET A 208 -1.26 -10.77 7.92
C MET A 208 -0.49 -10.92 6.61
N LEU A 209 -1.22 -11.14 5.52
CA LEU A 209 -0.70 -11.15 4.16
C LEU A 209 -1.60 -10.32 3.25
N SER A 210 -1.01 -9.40 2.49
CA SER A 210 -1.71 -8.58 1.51
C SER A 210 -1.04 -8.71 0.15
N LEU A 211 -1.80 -9.11 -0.86
CA LEU A 211 -1.37 -9.32 -2.24
C LEU A 211 -2.28 -8.50 -3.16
N LEU A 212 -2.16 -7.18 -3.08
CA LEU A 212 -2.88 -6.26 -3.96
C LEU A 212 -1.95 -5.86 -5.12
N PRO A 213 -2.48 -5.57 -6.32
CA PRO A 213 -1.70 -4.93 -7.37
C PRO A 213 -1.49 -3.45 -7.03
N ARG A 214 -0.48 -2.83 -7.64
CA ARG A 214 -0.41 -1.36 -7.71
C ARG A 214 -1.51 -0.86 -8.62
N GLU A 215 -1.91 0.39 -8.47
CA GLU A 215 -2.91 1.01 -9.33
C GLU A 215 -2.48 1.04 -10.79
N SER A 216 -1.19 1.29 -11.04
CA SER A 216 -0.59 1.22 -12.38
C SER A 216 -0.66 -0.16 -13.03
N ASP A 217 -0.76 -1.22 -12.21
CA ASP A 217 -0.62 -2.60 -12.64
C ASP A 217 -1.97 -3.31 -12.78
N LEU A 218 -3.09 -2.59 -12.67
CA LEU A 218 -4.45 -3.15 -12.73
C LEU A 218 -4.77 -3.83 -14.07
N TYR A 219 -4.00 -3.53 -15.12
CA TYR A 219 -4.16 -4.09 -16.47
C TYR A 219 -3.20 -5.25 -16.77
N GLU A 220 -2.30 -5.60 -15.85
CA GLU A 220 -1.40 -6.74 -16.05
C GLU A 220 -2.11 -8.06 -15.72
N VAL A 221 -1.78 -9.13 -16.46
CA VAL A 221 -2.34 -10.46 -16.27
C VAL A 221 -2.03 -10.97 -14.87
N ILE A 222 -3.01 -10.94 -13.98
CA ILE A 222 -2.80 -11.38 -12.60
C ILE A 222 -2.69 -12.92 -12.56
N PRO A 223 -1.68 -13.50 -11.87
CA PRO A 223 -1.46 -14.94 -11.82
C PRO A 223 -2.67 -15.73 -11.30
N SER A 224 -2.69 -17.03 -11.62
CA SER A 224 -3.73 -17.96 -11.17
C SER A 224 -3.71 -18.14 -9.64
N PHE A 225 -4.58 -17.39 -8.95
CA PHE A 225 -4.65 -17.36 -7.48
C PHE A 225 -4.93 -18.70 -6.82
N THR A 226 -5.54 -19.67 -7.50
CA THR A 226 -5.87 -20.97 -6.88
C THR A 226 -4.62 -21.67 -6.33
N ASN A 227 -3.48 -21.57 -7.02
CA ASN A 227 -2.21 -22.11 -6.54
C ASN A 227 -1.73 -21.36 -5.28
N TRP A 228 -1.80 -20.02 -5.29
CA TRP A 228 -1.38 -19.20 -4.16
C TRP A 228 -2.21 -19.46 -2.91
N ILE A 229 -3.54 -19.55 -3.02
CA ILE A 229 -4.42 -19.85 -1.88
C ILE A 229 -4.08 -21.22 -1.29
N THR A 230 -3.83 -22.22 -2.15
CA THR A 230 -3.42 -23.56 -1.69
C THR A 230 -2.11 -23.49 -0.92
N GLN A 231 -1.13 -22.73 -1.41
CA GLN A 231 0.15 -22.55 -0.72
C GLN A 231 0.01 -21.78 0.59
N ILE A 232 -0.80 -20.72 0.64
CA ILE A 232 -1.13 -19.96 1.85
C ILE A 232 -1.74 -20.91 2.89
N ARG A 233 -2.73 -21.72 2.50
CA ARG A 233 -3.35 -22.70 3.40
C ARG A 233 -2.31 -23.68 3.98
N LEU A 234 -1.41 -24.18 3.15
CA LEU A 234 -0.43 -25.21 3.55
C LEU A 234 0.73 -24.66 4.39
N LYS A 235 1.12 -23.40 4.18
CA LYS A 235 2.37 -22.84 4.75
C LYS A 235 2.11 -21.72 5.77
N CYS A 236 1.00 -21.02 5.67
CA CYS A 236 0.63 -19.91 6.56
C CYS A 236 -0.39 -20.33 7.61
N THR A 237 0.04 -21.20 8.53
CA THR A 237 -0.84 -21.82 9.52
C THR A 237 -1.41 -20.83 10.54
N ASN A 238 -0.85 -19.64 10.70
CA ASN A 238 -1.29 -18.63 11.67
C ASN A 238 -1.97 -17.41 11.04
N ILE A 239 -2.30 -17.47 9.74
CA ILE A 239 -2.86 -16.33 9.02
C ILE A 239 -4.25 -15.97 9.57
N ARG A 240 -4.42 -14.70 9.94
CA ARG A 240 -5.68 -14.15 10.48
C ARG A 240 -6.28 -13.11 9.58
N SER A 241 -5.44 -12.36 8.85
CA SER A 241 -5.85 -11.33 7.92
C SER A 241 -5.27 -11.59 6.53
N LEU A 242 -6.14 -11.69 5.53
CA LEU A 242 -5.75 -11.88 4.14
C LEU A 242 -6.35 -10.78 3.26
N GLN A 243 -5.55 -10.20 2.38
CA GLN A 243 -6.03 -9.25 1.37
C GLN A 243 -5.60 -9.72 -0.01
N LEU A 244 -6.53 -9.81 -0.95
CA LEU A 244 -6.30 -10.34 -2.30
C LEU A 244 -7.07 -9.50 -3.31
N SER A 245 -6.51 -9.40 -4.51
CA SER A 245 -7.29 -9.06 -5.71
C SER A 245 -7.64 -10.32 -6.48
N VAL A 246 -8.81 -10.39 -7.09
CA VAL A 246 -9.25 -11.54 -7.88
C VAL A 246 -10.00 -11.02 -9.10
N HIS A 247 -9.60 -11.43 -10.30
CA HIS A 247 -10.42 -11.17 -11.48
C HIS A 247 -11.68 -12.02 -11.43
N ARG A 248 -12.79 -11.41 -11.81
CA ARG A 248 -14.03 -12.14 -11.98
C ARG A 248 -13.87 -13.22 -13.05
N ARG A 249 -14.43 -14.38 -12.77
CA ARG A 249 -14.38 -15.56 -13.64
C ARG A 249 -15.77 -16.18 -13.73
N THR A 250 -15.85 -17.35 -14.36
CA THR A 250 -17.07 -18.15 -14.30
C THR A 250 -17.46 -18.44 -12.84
N LEU A 251 -18.78 -18.44 -12.56
CA LEU A 251 -19.31 -18.66 -11.20
C LEU A 251 -18.74 -19.93 -10.54
N LYS A 252 -18.56 -21.01 -11.30
CA LYS A 252 -18.01 -22.27 -10.80
C LYS A 252 -16.56 -22.12 -10.28
N GLN A 253 -15.74 -21.35 -10.99
CA GLN A 253 -14.34 -21.12 -10.61
C GLN A 253 -14.26 -20.19 -9.38
N GLU A 254 -15.09 -19.15 -9.33
CA GLU A 254 -15.16 -18.24 -8.18
C GLU A 254 -15.62 -18.96 -6.91
N VAL A 255 -16.68 -19.76 -6.99
CA VAL A 255 -17.19 -20.56 -5.85
C VAL A 255 -16.11 -21.53 -5.35
N SER A 256 -15.39 -22.18 -6.25
CA SER A 256 -14.27 -23.08 -5.88
C SER A 256 -13.15 -22.31 -5.16
N LEU A 257 -12.77 -21.15 -5.68
CA LEU A 257 -11.78 -20.28 -5.06
C LEU A 257 -12.20 -19.84 -3.65
N PHE A 258 -13.42 -19.33 -3.50
CA PHE A 258 -13.95 -18.87 -2.21
C PHE A 258 -14.06 -20.01 -1.20
N ARG A 259 -14.45 -21.22 -1.62
CA ARG A 259 -14.40 -22.39 -0.75
C ARG A 259 -12.97 -22.70 -0.29
N THR A 260 -12.01 -22.67 -1.22
CA THR A 260 -10.59 -22.90 -0.90
C THR A 260 -10.05 -21.87 0.11
N ILE A 261 -10.53 -20.63 0.06
CA ILE A 261 -10.23 -19.59 1.06
C ILE A 261 -10.88 -19.91 2.40
N GLY A 262 -12.11 -20.44 2.38
CA GLY A 262 -12.83 -20.91 3.58
C GLY A 262 -12.06 -21.99 4.34
N GLU A 263 -11.29 -22.83 3.65
CA GLU A 263 -10.48 -23.89 4.27
C GLU A 263 -9.26 -23.37 5.07
N ILE A 264 -9.02 -22.05 5.12
CA ILE A 264 -7.93 -21.45 5.90
C ILE A 264 -8.36 -21.31 7.37
N SER A 265 -7.86 -22.20 8.23
CA SER A 265 -8.39 -22.46 9.58
C SER A 265 -8.49 -21.26 10.52
N HIS A 266 -7.56 -20.31 10.46
CA HIS A 266 -7.50 -19.16 11.39
C HIS A 266 -7.91 -17.83 10.76
N LEU A 267 -8.42 -17.85 9.52
CA LEU A 267 -8.79 -16.65 8.81
C LEU A 267 -10.00 -15.99 9.47
N THR A 268 -9.81 -14.78 9.99
CA THR A 268 -10.87 -13.99 10.66
C THR A 268 -11.22 -12.73 9.86
N ASN A 269 -10.26 -12.19 9.12
CA ASN A 269 -10.40 -10.96 8.35
C ASN A 269 -9.99 -11.23 6.90
N LEU A 270 -10.90 -10.96 5.98
CA LEU A 270 -10.65 -11.06 4.55
C LEU A 270 -10.97 -9.73 3.88
N SER A 271 -10.06 -9.26 3.02
CA SER A 271 -10.32 -8.17 2.08
C SER A 271 -10.18 -8.71 0.66
N LEU A 272 -11.25 -8.64 -0.12
CA LEU A 272 -11.26 -9.06 -1.51
C LEU A 272 -11.48 -7.84 -2.39
N ARG A 273 -10.58 -7.62 -3.35
CA ARG A 273 -10.78 -6.70 -4.45
C ARG A 273 -11.17 -7.50 -5.69
N LEU A 274 -12.42 -7.44 -6.11
CA LEU A 274 -12.89 -8.08 -7.34
C LEU A 274 -12.65 -7.14 -8.52
N ILE A 275 -11.93 -7.61 -9.53
CA ILE A 275 -11.66 -6.87 -10.75
C ILE A 275 -12.59 -7.42 -11.84
N CYS A 276 -13.45 -6.58 -12.39
CA CYS A 276 -14.33 -6.91 -13.51
C CYS A 276 -13.69 -6.39 -14.81
N ASP A 277 -13.18 -7.30 -15.64
CA ASP A 277 -12.64 -6.99 -16.98
C ASP A 277 -13.67 -7.21 -18.10
N ASN A 278 -13.36 -6.62 -19.26
CA ASN A 278 -14.19 -6.65 -20.47
C ASN A 278 -14.25 -8.03 -21.15
N ASP A 279 -13.37 -8.98 -20.79
CA ASP A 279 -13.28 -10.30 -21.43
C ASP A 279 -14.46 -11.24 -21.10
N ILE A 280 -15.52 -10.75 -20.46
CA ILE A 280 -16.82 -11.42 -20.52
C ILE A 280 -17.45 -11.09 -21.88
N GLU A 281 -16.87 -11.64 -22.96
CA GLU A 281 -17.43 -11.60 -24.32
C GLU A 281 -18.91 -12.06 -24.36
N GLU A 282 -19.36 -12.80 -23.35
CA GLU A 282 -20.75 -13.24 -23.19
C GLU A 282 -21.73 -12.14 -22.71
N GLN A 283 -21.27 -11.02 -22.16
CA GLN A 283 -22.14 -9.92 -21.72
C GLN A 283 -22.28 -8.78 -22.74
N GLU A 284 -21.31 -8.62 -23.65
CA GLU A 284 -21.48 -7.70 -24.80
C GLU A 284 -22.60 -8.17 -25.74
N SER A 285 -22.87 -9.48 -25.84
CA SER A 285 -24.03 -9.98 -26.58
C SER A 285 -25.38 -9.58 -25.97
N LEU A 286 -25.46 -9.39 -24.65
CA LEU A 286 -26.68 -8.89 -23.98
C LEU A 286 -26.81 -7.37 -24.05
N LEU A 287 -25.69 -6.64 -24.01
CA LEU A 287 -25.67 -5.18 -24.08
C LEU A 287 -25.81 -4.66 -25.52
N ASN A 288 -25.29 -5.37 -26.51
CA ASN A 288 -25.41 -5.03 -27.94
C ASN A 288 -26.71 -5.53 -28.57
N ALA A 289 -27.38 -6.55 -28.00
CA ALA A 289 -28.72 -6.98 -28.44
C ALA A 289 -29.83 -6.01 -27.99
N LEU A 290 -29.47 -5.04 -27.15
CA LEU A 290 -30.37 -4.04 -26.61
C LEU A 290 -30.02 -2.70 -27.26
N ASP A 291 -30.45 -2.52 -28.51
CA ASP A 291 -30.47 -1.24 -29.24
C ASP A 291 -31.34 -0.23 -28.47
N TYR A 292 -30.80 0.39 -27.42
CA TYR A 292 -31.55 1.34 -26.60
C TYR A 292 -31.12 2.79 -26.84
N PRO A 293 -32.09 3.70 -27.00
CA PRO A 293 -31.82 5.11 -27.16
C PRO A 293 -31.25 5.68 -25.86
N THR A 294 -30.19 6.48 -26.02
CA THR A 294 -29.30 7.08 -25.03
C THR A 294 -29.95 8.06 -24.04
N SER A 295 -31.28 8.07 -23.87
CA SER A 295 -32.02 9.20 -23.31
C SER A 295 -32.89 8.91 -22.07
N SER A 296 -32.79 7.74 -21.42
CA SER A 296 -33.57 7.45 -20.19
C SER A 296 -32.71 7.42 -18.92
N PRO A 297 -32.60 8.54 -18.17
CA PRO A 297 -31.91 8.57 -16.87
C PRO A 297 -32.57 7.68 -15.80
N GLU A 298 -33.85 7.32 -15.94
CA GLU A 298 -34.57 6.45 -15.00
C GLU A 298 -34.22 4.96 -15.14
N LEU A 299 -33.88 4.51 -16.36
CA LEU A 299 -33.43 3.14 -16.61
C LEU A 299 -31.99 2.92 -16.14
N SER A 300 -31.11 3.92 -16.34
CA SER A 300 -29.80 3.94 -15.70
C SER A 300 -29.99 3.78 -14.19
N ARG A 301 -30.86 4.60 -13.57
CA ARG A 301 -31.16 4.57 -12.12
C ARG A 301 -31.71 3.23 -11.63
N THR A 302 -32.58 2.58 -12.40
CA THR A 302 -33.12 1.24 -12.09
C THR A 302 -32.04 0.17 -12.23
N MET A 303 -31.16 0.26 -13.23
CA MET A 303 -29.95 -0.57 -13.29
C MET A 303 -28.99 -0.26 -12.13
N LEU A 304 -28.88 1.00 -11.66
CA LEU A 304 -28.10 1.41 -10.47
C LEU A 304 -28.64 0.83 -9.17
N GLN A 305 -29.97 0.77 -9.04
CA GLN A 305 -30.60 0.17 -7.88
C GLN A 305 -30.48 -1.36 -7.91
N LEU A 306 -30.72 -1.98 -9.07
CA LEU A 306 -30.57 -3.42 -9.24
C LEU A 306 -29.12 -3.85 -9.03
N SER A 307 -28.12 -3.13 -9.54
CA SER A 307 -26.70 -3.50 -9.38
C SER A 307 -26.19 -3.31 -7.95
N ALA A 308 -26.60 -2.25 -7.24
CA ALA A 308 -26.27 -2.06 -5.83
C ALA A 308 -26.89 -3.16 -4.96
N LEU A 309 -28.17 -3.50 -5.20
CA LEU A 309 -28.82 -4.67 -4.60
C LEU A 309 -28.06 -5.96 -4.93
N HIS A 310 -27.68 -6.18 -6.19
CA HIS A 310 -26.90 -7.35 -6.61
C HIS A 310 -25.51 -7.39 -5.97
N SER A 311 -24.83 -6.25 -5.78
CA SER A 311 -23.50 -6.21 -5.17
C SER A 311 -23.55 -6.46 -3.66
N SER A 312 -24.60 -6.00 -2.98
CA SER A 312 -24.86 -6.35 -1.58
C SER A 312 -25.17 -7.84 -1.42
N LEU A 313 -25.99 -8.42 -2.30
CA LEU A 313 -26.30 -9.85 -2.33
C LEU A 313 -25.07 -10.69 -2.70
N LEU A 314 -24.23 -10.20 -3.61
CA LEU A 314 -22.96 -10.81 -3.96
C LEU A 314 -22.01 -10.82 -2.75
N ALA A 315 -21.88 -9.70 -2.05
CA ALA A 315 -21.07 -9.62 -0.83
C ALA A 315 -21.55 -10.62 0.23
N GLN A 316 -22.87 -10.76 0.39
CA GLN A 316 -23.47 -11.77 1.27
C GLN A 316 -23.16 -13.19 0.79
N ALA A 317 -23.36 -13.49 -0.50
CA ALA A 317 -23.13 -14.81 -1.07
C ALA A 317 -21.66 -15.26 -0.95
N ILE A 318 -20.72 -14.36 -1.24
CA ILE A 318 -19.28 -14.59 -1.04
C ILE A 318 -19.00 -14.83 0.43
N PHE A 319 -19.51 -13.97 1.32
CA PHE A 319 -19.32 -14.14 2.75
C PHE A 319 -19.81 -15.51 3.22
N PHE A 320 -21.03 -15.92 2.86
CA PHE A 320 -21.58 -17.22 3.25
C PHE A 320 -20.77 -18.38 2.68
N THR A 321 -20.34 -18.29 1.42
CA THR A 321 -19.52 -19.34 0.78
C THR A 321 -18.21 -19.56 1.55
N ILE A 322 -17.56 -18.50 2.01
CA ILE A 322 -16.30 -18.59 2.75
C ILE A 322 -16.55 -18.96 4.21
N ALA A 323 -17.59 -18.39 4.84
CA ALA A 323 -17.92 -18.56 6.25
C ALA A 323 -18.39 -19.97 6.60
N GLN A 324 -18.90 -20.75 5.63
CA GLN A 324 -19.34 -22.14 5.83
C GLN A 324 -18.23 -23.03 6.41
N GLU A 325 -16.99 -22.82 5.99
CA GLU A 325 -15.85 -23.66 6.39
C GLU A 325 -14.82 -22.90 7.24
N SER A 326 -15.09 -21.64 7.59
CA SER A 326 -14.11 -20.76 8.24
C SER A 326 -14.63 -20.03 9.49
N LEU A 327 -13.66 -19.55 10.26
CA LEU A 327 -13.85 -18.62 11.37
C LEU A 327 -13.98 -17.15 10.90
N LEU A 328 -14.33 -16.91 9.63
CA LEU A 328 -14.38 -15.57 9.05
C LEU A 328 -15.37 -14.67 9.82
N GLN A 329 -14.83 -13.63 10.45
CA GLN A 329 -15.61 -12.64 11.20
C GLN A 329 -15.94 -11.42 10.33
N ARG A 330 -15.03 -11.06 9.43
CA ARG A 330 -15.13 -9.84 8.62
C ARG A 330 -14.70 -10.08 7.18
N LEU A 331 -15.57 -9.72 6.24
CA LEU A 331 -15.24 -9.55 4.82
C LEU A 331 -15.33 -8.06 4.48
N THR A 332 -14.29 -7.53 3.84
CA THR A 332 -14.34 -6.27 3.10
C THR A 332 -14.30 -6.62 1.62
N LEU A 333 -15.30 -6.23 0.87
CA LEU A 333 -15.38 -6.46 -0.58
C LEU A 333 -15.25 -5.11 -1.28
N ASP A 334 -14.29 -5.00 -2.19
CA ASP A 334 -14.06 -3.85 -3.06
C ASP A 334 -14.29 -4.33 -4.50
N ILE A 335 -15.33 -3.84 -5.17
CA ILE A 335 -15.61 -4.20 -6.56
C ILE A 335 -15.11 -3.08 -7.45
N ARG A 336 -14.12 -3.39 -8.29
CA ARG A 336 -13.51 -2.48 -9.25
C ARG A 336 -13.89 -2.92 -10.66
N CYS A 337 -14.54 -2.03 -11.39
CA CYS A 337 -14.84 -2.25 -12.80
C CYS A 337 -13.83 -1.46 -13.64
N THR A 338 -13.06 -2.14 -14.50
CA THR A 338 -12.13 -1.50 -15.44
C THR A 338 -12.83 -0.98 -16.71
N LEU A 339 -14.15 -1.18 -16.79
CA LEU A 339 -15.02 -0.65 -17.84
C LEU A 339 -14.91 0.89 -17.91
N TYR A 340 -14.41 1.40 -19.04
CA TYR A 340 -14.53 2.79 -19.44
C TYR A 340 -15.72 2.95 -20.41
N PRO A 341 -16.98 3.07 -19.96
CA PRO A 341 -18.01 3.56 -20.85
C PRO A 341 -17.76 5.07 -20.98
N LYS A 342 -17.07 5.47 -22.05
CA LYS A 342 -16.82 6.88 -22.41
C LYS A 342 -18.10 7.75 -22.56
N ARG A 343 -19.30 7.22 -22.29
CA ARG A 343 -20.58 7.82 -22.69
C ARG A 343 -21.74 7.70 -21.70
N VAL A 344 -21.56 7.19 -20.47
CA VAL A 344 -22.67 7.09 -19.50
C VAL A 344 -22.41 7.97 -18.28
N ALA A 345 -23.11 9.11 -18.23
CA ALA A 345 -23.11 9.98 -17.05
C ALA A 345 -23.63 9.20 -15.82
N GLY A 346 -22.88 9.23 -14.72
CA GLY A 346 -23.20 8.51 -13.48
C GLY A 346 -22.56 7.11 -13.34
N PHE A 347 -21.78 6.64 -14.32
CA PHE A 347 -21.08 5.34 -14.24
C PHE A 347 -19.91 5.34 -13.24
N LEU A 348 -19.25 6.48 -13.02
CA LEU A 348 -18.18 6.64 -12.02
C LEU A 348 -18.66 6.34 -10.59
N ASN A 349 -19.96 6.49 -10.33
CA ASN A 349 -20.55 6.06 -9.06
C ASN A 349 -20.55 4.53 -8.84
N TRP A 350 -20.17 3.73 -9.83
CA TRP A 350 -20.19 2.26 -9.78
C TRP A 350 -18.83 1.61 -9.99
N SER A 351 -17.85 2.37 -10.47
CA SER A 351 -16.49 1.84 -10.70
C SER A 351 -15.84 1.37 -9.39
N CYS A 352 -16.41 1.73 -8.23
CA CYS A 352 -15.96 1.33 -6.91
C CYS A 352 -17.12 1.18 -5.93
N CYS A 353 -17.69 -0.02 -5.80
CA CYS A 353 -18.61 -0.33 -4.71
C CYS A 353 -17.86 -1.07 -3.61
N ARG A 354 -17.97 -0.59 -2.37
CA ARG A 354 -17.26 -1.18 -1.24
C ARG A 354 -18.23 -1.60 -0.15
N TRP A 355 -18.13 -2.87 0.25
CA TRP A 355 -19.02 -3.48 1.22
C TRP A 355 -18.23 -4.07 2.38
N ARG A 356 -18.83 -4.05 3.56
CA ARG A 356 -18.33 -4.75 4.74
C ARG A 356 -19.39 -5.69 5.26
N CYS A 357 -19.07 -6.97 5.29
CA CYS A 357 -19.88 -7.99 5.95
C CYS A 357 -19.25 -8.34 7.29
N LEU A 358 -20.07 -8.36 8.36
CA LEU A 358 -19.66 -8.70 9.71
C LEU A 358 -20.52 -9.86 10.23
N ARG A 359 -19.88 -10.88 10.80
CA ARG A 359 -20.57 -11.95 11.53
C ARG A 359 -21.07 -11.39 12.86
N ALA A 360 -22.38 -11.33 13.06
CA ALA A 360 -22.99 -10.91 14.32
C ALA A 360 -23.34 -12.10 15.23
N SER A 361 -23.74 -13.22 14.64
CA SER A 361 -23.92 -14.53 15.28
C SER A 361 -23.78 -15.64 14.23
N GLU A 362 -23.87 -16.92 14.61
CA GLU A 362 -23.67 -18.07 13.69
C GLU A 362 -24.46 -17.96 12.38
N ASN A 363 -25.70 -17.42 12.43
CA ASN A 363 -26.57 -17.27 11.26
C ASN A 363 -26.92 -15.83 10.89
N ARG A 364 -26.32 -14.82 11.55
CA ARG A 364 -26.64 -13.41 11.30
C ARG A 364 -25.43 -12.66 10.79
N ILE A 365 -25.58 -12.07 9.61
CA ILE A 365 -24.59 -11.17 9.02
C ILE A 365 -25.14 -9.75 8.98
N ILE A 366 -24.26 -8.78 9.22
CA ILE A 366 -24.55 -7.36 9.03
C ILE A 366 -23.75 -6.93 7.81
N VAL A 367 -24.45 -6.47 6.78
CA VAL A 367 -23.83 -5.90 5.59
C VAL A 367 -23.99 -4.39 5.62
N ARG A 368 -22.89 -3.69 5.43
CA ARG A 368 -22.85 -2.23 5.36
C ARG A 368 -22.10 -1.83 4.10
N GLU A 369 -22.68 -0.90 3.37
CA GLU A 369 -21.92 -0.14 2.37
C GLU A 369 -20.90 0.73 3.10
N LEU A 370 -19.70 0.83 2.55
CA LEU A 370 -18.66 1.73 3.02
C LEU A 370 -18.59 2.93 2.08
N ASP A 371 -18.19 4.07 2.64
CA ASP A 371 -17.95 5.26 1.83
C ASP A 371 -17.00 4.93 0.67
N LYS A 372 -17.22 5.57 -0.48
CA LYS A 372 -16.33 5.45 -1.63
C LYS A 372 -14.98 6.08 -1.28
N ASP A 373 -13.90 5.48 -1.77
CA ASP A 373 -12.58 6.12 -1.70
C ASP A 373 -12.61 7.46 -2.45
N GLU A 374 -11.77 8.41 -2.03
CA GLU A 374 -11.71 9.75 -2.65
C GLU A 374 -11.52 9.65 -4.17
N GLU A 375 -10.77 8.64 -4.62
CA GLU A 375 -10.49 8.29 -6.01
C GLU A 375 -11.70 7.87 -6.86
N CYS A 376 -12.85 7.60 -6.23
CA CYS A 376 -14.09 7.23 -6.95
C CYS A 376 -15.15 8.34 -6.84
N LYS A 377 -14.75 9.53 -6.36
CA LYS A 377 -15.59 10.73 -6.29
C LYS A 377 -15.44 11.65 -7.50
N ASP A 378 -14.48 11.35 -8.40
CA ASP A 378 -14.19 12.12 -9.61
C ASP A 378 -15.00 11.64 -10.83
#